data_AF-A0A2P2NFQ9-F1
#
_entry.id   AF-A0A2P2NFQ9-F1
#
_cell.length_a   1.000
_cell.length_b   1.000
_cell.length_c   1.000
_cell.angle_alpha   90.00
_cell.angle_beta   90.00
_cell.angle_gamma   90.00
#
_symmetry.space_group_name_H-M   'P 1'
#
loop_
_entity.id
_entity.type
_entity.pdbx_description
1 polymer ?
#
loop_
_entity_poly.entity_id
_entity_poly.type
_entity_poly.pdbx_seq_one_letter_code
_entity_poly.pdbx_strand_id
1 'polypeptide(L)'
;MAALMKRFRIQMLSTTPLRKTPPILSLSFLSLLNSRSFCSSTTPFPSSSPTPTDVVPGAGADVPDVAGDDDLVYPVTPVSSTVKQATIPTLLQPRVVVYDGVCHLCHRGVRWVIQADKHRKIKFCCLQSKAAEPYLGLCGLDREDVLRRFLFIEGQGLYHQGSTAALRVLSYLPLPYSALSILSIVPVPLRDAVYDFVAKHRYDWFGKADHCLVLQDTELLDRFIDRDEIAGSDL
;
A
#
# COMPACT_ATOMS: atom_id res chain seq x y z
N MET A 1 46.19 37.65 -19.29
CA MET A 1 47.37 37.46 -18.43
C MET A 1 47.00 36.45 -17.34
N ALA A 2 47.81 35.37 -17.22
CA ALA A 2 47.78 34.30 -16.21
C ALA A 2 46.44 33.51 -16.10
N ALA A 3 46.24 32.27 -16.60
CA ALA A 3 47.05 31.05 -16.52
C ALA A 3 47.62 30.78 -15.11
N LEU A 4 47.22 29.66 -14.50
CA LEU A 4 48.11 28.51 -14.20
C LEU A 4 47.85 27.81 -12.84
N MET A 5 47.67 26.48 -12.89
CA MET A 5 48.07 25.44 -11.90
C MET A 5 47.33 25.38 -10.55
N LYS A 6 46.76 24.25 -10.09
CA LYS A 6 47.19 22.82 -10.01
C LYS A 6 45.91 21.95 -10.01
N ARG A 7 45.69 20.93 -10.84
CA ARG A 7 46.41 19.65 -11.03
C ARG A 7 46.97 19.05 -9.73
N PHE A 8 46.18 18.18 -9.10
CA PHE A 8 46.72 16.98 -8.45
C PHE A 8 45.90 15.76 -8.88
N ARG A 9 46.51 14.99 -9.77
CA ARG A 9 46.11 13.66 -10.24
C ARG A 9 47.05 12.70 -9.53
N ILE A 10 46.53 11.79 -8.71
CA ILE A 10 47.18 10.52 -8.43
C ILE A 10 46.10 9.42 -8.48
N GLN A 11 46.10 8.70 -9.62
CA GLN A 11 45.70 7.30 -9.68
C GLN A 11 46.69 6.50 -8.83
N MET A 12 46.22 5.50 -8.08
CA MET A 12 46.95 4.23 -7.94
C MET A 12 46.08 3.17 -7.25
N LEU A 13 45.91 2.05 -7.98
CA LEU A 13 46.01 0.65 -7.52
C LEU A 13 44.88 0.17 -6.57
N SER A 14 43.91 -0.61 -7.05
CA SER A 14 44.03 -2.06 -7.29
C SER A 14 44.68 -2.82 -6.13
N THR A 15 43.86 -3.32 -5.21
CA THR A 15 44.05 -4.62 -4.53
C THR A 15 42.72 -5.11 -3.98
N THR A 16 42.05 -5.98 -4.72
CA THR A 16 41.23 -7.05 -4.13
C THR A 16 42.17 -7.98 -3.36
N PRO A 17 41.73 -8.51 -2.20
CA PRO A 17 41.80 -9.96 -2.08
C PRO A 17 40.64 -10.60 -1.31
N LEU A 18 40.28 -11.79 -1.82
CA LEU A 18 39.89 -13.00 -1.11
C LEU A 18 38.72 -12.97 -0.11
N ARG A 19 37.58 -13.42 -0.65
CA ARG A 19 36.82 -14.60 -0.20
C ARG A 19 37.47 -15.40 0.95
N LYS A 20 36.80 -15.44 2.11
CA LYS A 20 36.95 -16.51 3.13
C LYS A 20 35.56 -16.91 3.63
N THR A 21 35.07 -18.04 3.13
CA THR A 21 34.18 -18.95 3.88
C THR A 21 35.05 -19.79 4.80
N PRO A 22 34.57 -20.18 5.99
CA PRO A 22 34.13 -21.58 6.20
C PRO A 22 33.07 -21.71 7.34
N PRO A 23 32.74 -22.91 7.83
CA PRO A 23 32.18 -24.06 7.13
C PRO A 23 30.77 -24.40 7.64
N ILE A 24 30.05 -25.08 6.76
CA ILE A 24 29.01 -26.08 6.98
C ILE A 24 29.12 -26.77 8.36
N LEU A 25 28.10 -26.61 9.21
CA LEU A 25 27.78 -27.60 10.23
C LEU A 25 26.41 -28.18 9.89
N SER A 26 26.45 -29.40 9.35
CA SER A 26 25.36 -30.35 9.39
C SER A 26 25.12 -30.77 10.83
N LEU A 27 23.89 -30.67 11.32
CA LEU A 27 23.39 -31.57 12.36
C LEU A 27 21.95 -31.91 12.03
N SER A 28 21.84 -32.95 11.21
CA SER A 28 20.69 -33.83 11.15
C SER A 28 20.62 -34.61 12.45
N PHE A 29 19.58 -34.38 13.26
CA PHE A 29 19.04 -35.35 14.21
C PHE A 29 17.52 -35.15 14.12
N LEU A 30 16.79 -36.03 13.43
CA LEU A 30 16.14 -37.22 14.01
C LEU A 30 15.49 -36.91 15.37
N SER A 31 14.25 -37.25 15.67
CA SER A 31 13.14 -37.91 15.00
C SER A 31 12.06 -38.05 16.09
N LEU A 32 10.86 -38.44 15.67
CA LEU A 32 9.81 -39.08 16.46
C LEU A 32 8.83 -38.20 17.24
N LEU A 33 7.65 -38.13 16.61
CA LEU A 33 6.37 -38.62 17.12
C LEU A 33 5.88 -38.02 18.44
N ASN A 34 4.75 -37.30 18.33
CA ASN A 34 3.55 -37.84 18.96
C ASN A 34 2.30 -37.43 18.18
N SER A 35 1.73 -38.40 17.47
CA SER A 35 0.35 -38.39 17.02
C SER A 35 -0.57 -38.53 18.23
N ARG A 36 -1.65 -37.75 18.28
CA ARG A 36 -2.95 -38.23 18.77
C ARG A 36 -4.08 -37.32 18.32
N SER A 37 -4.80 -37.83 17.35
CA SER A 37 -6.20 -37.53 17.04
C SER A 37 -7.09 -37.78 18.26
N PHE A 38 -8.14 -36.96 18.44
CA PHE A 38 -9.54 -37.31 18.69
C PHE A 38 -10.28 -36.04 19.15
N CYS A 39 -11.23 -35.51 18.38
CA CYS A 39 -12.64 -35.89 18.20
C CYS A 39 -13.60 -35.30 19.24
N SER A 40 -14.55 -34.52 18.69
CA SER A 40 -15.98 -34.43 19.03
C SER A 40 -16.45 -33.86 20.37
N SER A 41 -17.23 -32.78 20.26
CA SER A 41 -18.58 -32.59 20.86
C SER A 41 -19.07 -31.19 20.44
N THR A 42 -20.01 -31.02 19.49
CA THR A 42 -21.44 -31.34 19.46
C THR A 42 -22.30 -30.42 20.36
N THR A 43 -23.03 -29.51 19.69
CA THR A 43 -24.40 -28.97 19.99
C THR A 43 -24.59 -27.91 21.09
N PRO A 44 -25.77 -27.23 21.16
CA PRO A 44 -26.58 -26.61 20.09
C PRO A 44 -27.07 -25.17 20.44
N PHE A 45 -27.79 -24.57 19.48
CA PHE A 45 -28.65 -23.36 19.55
C PHE A 45 -29.43 -23.13 20.86
N PRO A 46 -29.88 -21.87 21.10
CA PRO A 46 -31.33 -21.67 20.93
C PRO A 46 -31.70 -20.38 20.17
N SER A 47 -32.71 -20.57 19.32
CA SER A 47 -33.60 -19.58 18.73
C SER A 47 -34.62 -19.04 19.75
N SER A 48 -34.94 -17.76 19.69
CA SER A 48 -36.17 -17.23 20.30
C SER A 48 -36.71 -16.06 19.47
N SER A 49 -37.78 -16.34 18.73
CA SER A 49 -38.78 -15.37 18.27
C SER A 49 -39.65 -14.89 19.44
N PRO A 50 -40.28 -13.71 19.32
CA PRO A 50 -41.72 -13.69 19.48
C PRO A 50 -42.45 -12.78 18.48
N THR A 51 -43.62 -13.20 18.06
CA THR A 51 -44.75 -12.40 17.55
C THR A 51 -45.88 -12.48 18.60
N PRO A 52 -47.08 -11.89 18.43
CA PRO A 52 -47.52 -10.66 17.74
C PRO A 52 -48.32 -9.74 18.70
N THR A 53 -48.72 -8.55 18.27
CA THR A 53 -50.02 -7.94 18.66
C THR A 53 -50.40 -6.82 17.70
N ASP A 54 -51.65 -6.89 17.25
CA ASP A 54 -52.38 -6.00 16.34
C ASP A 54 -52.56 -4.57 16.87
N VAL A 55 -52.69 -3.57 15.99
CA VAL A 55 -53.85 -2.64 15.85
C VAL A 55 -53.85 -1.97 14.44
N VAL A 56 -55.03 -1.88 13.83
CA VAL A 56 -55.48 -1.41 12.48
C VAL A 56 -56.13 0.00 12.60
N PRO A 57 -56.79 0.69 11.62
CA PRO A 57 -56.58 1.03 10.18
C PRO A 57 -56.55 2.56 9.87
N GLY A 58 -56.39 2.96 8.59
CA GLY A 58 -57.14 4.11 8.04
C GLY A 58 -56.69 4.72 6.71
N ALA A 59 -57.55 4.56 5.67
CA ALA A 59 -57.75 5.39 4.45
C ALA A 59 -56.56 5.52 3.45
N GLY A 60 -56.71 5.51 2.12
CA GLY A 60 -57.83 5.59 1.19
C GLY A 60 -57.30 6.21 -0.14
N ALA A 61 -57.99 5.96 -1.25
CA ALA A 61 -57.88 6.57 -2.59
C ALA A 61 -56.96 5.89 -3.66
N ASP A 62 -57.63 5.08 -4.48
CA ASP A 62 -57.84 5.29 -5.93
C ASP A 62 -56.65 5.64 -6.85
N VAL A 63 -56.31 4.71 -7.76
CA VAL A 63 -55.76 5.05 -9.07
C VAL A 63 -56.33 4.08 -10.14
N PRO A 64 -56.92 4.58 -11.24
CA PRO A 64 -57.54 3.75 -12.26
C PRO A 64 -56.55 3.20 -13.30
N ASP A 65 -56.98 2.07 -13.86
CA ASP A 65 -56.48 1.33 -15.02
C ASP A 65 -56.54 2.19 -16.31
N VAL A 66 -55.45 2.21 -17.09
CA VAL A 66 -55.45 2.64 -18.50
C VAL A 66 -54.61 1.67 -19.31
N ALA A 67 -55.31 0.81 -20.06
CA ALA A 67 -54.82 0.14 -21.24
C ALA A 67 -54.61 1.15 -22.39
N GLY A 68 -53.54 0.94 -23.18
CA GLY A 68 -53.26 1.75 -24.36
C GLY A 68 -51.90 1.38 -24.96
N ASP A 69 -51.93 0.41 -25.87
CA ASP A 69 -50.91 0.13 -26.88
C ASP A 69 -50.43 1.40 -27.59
N ASP A 70 -49.13 1.53 -27.80
CA ASP A 70 -48.56 2.07 -29.04
C ASP A 70 -47.05 1.79 -29.12
N ASP A 71 -46.70 1.03 -30.15
CA ASP A 71 -45.38 0.71 -30.68
C ASP A 71 -44.46 1.94 -30.79
N LEU A 72 -43.32 1.94 -30.09
CA LEU A 72 -42.11 2.59 -30.58
C LEU A 72 -40.87 1.75 -30.25
N VAL A 73 -40.51 0.94 -31.24
CA VAL A 73 -39.27 0.20 -31.37
C VAL A 73 -38.08 1.18 -31.40
N TYR A 74 -37.34 1.28 -30.29
CA TYR A 74 -35.99 1.83 -30.31
C TYR A 74 -34.99 0.67 -30.52
N PRO A 75 -34.14 0.71 -31.57
CA PRO A 75 -33.08 -0.27 -31.70
C PRO A 75 -32.03 -0.02 -30.62
N VAL A 76 -32.07 -0.81 -29.55
CA VAL A 76 -30.94 -0.91 -28.62
C VAL A 76 -29.79 -1.61 -29.33
N THR A 77 -28.83 -0.82 -29.79
CA THR A 77 -27.50 -1.30 -30.18
C THR A 77 -26.90 -2.09 -29.01
N PRO A 78 -26.32 -3.30 -29.22
CA PRO A 78 -25.53 -3.94 -28.19
C PRO A 78 -24.22 -3.17 -28.07
N VAL A 79 -24.17 -2.19 -27.17
CA VAL A 79 -22.90 -1.58 -26.77
C VAL A 79 -22.17 -2.65 -25.97
N SER A 80 -21.31 -3.39 -26.67
CA SER A 80 -20.27 -4.24 -26.11
C SER A 80 -19.38 -3.39 -25.22
N SER A 81 -19.82 -3.22 -23.98
CA SER A 81 -19.10 -2.53 -22.93
C SER A 81 -18.39 -3.63 -22.17
N THR A 82 -17.15 -3.90 -22.56
CA THR A 82 -16.15 -4.52 -21.68
C THR A 82 -15.97 -3.61 -20.46
N VAL A 83 -16.93 -3.68 -19.53
CA VAL A 83 -16.74 -3.24 -18.15
C VAL A 83 -15.74 -4.22 -17.57
N LYS A 84 -14.47 -3.82 -17.60
CA LYS A 84 -13.35 -4.48 -16.94
C LYS A 84 -13.77 -4.67 -15.48
N GLN A 85 -14.12 -5.90 -15.12
CA GLN A 85 -14.77 -6.25 -13.87
C GLN A 85 -13.98 -5.70 -12.66
N ALA A 86 -14.67 -4.94 -11.83
CA ALA A 86 -14.24 -4.61 -10.49
C ALA A 86 -14.33 -5.89 -9.62
N THR A 87 -13.24 -6.64 -9.57
CA THR A 87 -13.08 -7.78 -8.65
C THR A 87 -12.30 -7.30 -7.41
N ILE A 88 -13.02 -6.75 -6.45
CA ILE A 88 -12.51 -6.22 -5.18
C ILE A 88 -13.01 -7.21 -4.12
N PRO A 89 -12.19 -8.07 -3.46
CA PRO A 89 -11.07 -7.67 -2.60
C PRO A 89 -9.82 -8.59 -2.63
N THR A 90 -9.78 -9.64 -3.45
CA THR A 90 -8.68 -10.64 -3.46
C THR A 90 -7.50 -10.23 -4.36
N LEU A 91 -7.62 -9.13 -5.10
CA LEU A 91 -6.64 -8.68 -6.11
C LEU A 91 -5.62 -7.66 -5.58
N LEU A 92 -5.80 -7.16 -4.35
CA LEU A 92 -4.91 -6.13 -3.83
C LEU A 92 -3.60 -6.75 -3.37
N GLN A 93 -2.51 -6.16 -3.84
CA GLN A 93 -1.17 -6.68 -3.56
C GLN A 93 -0.84 -6.42 -2.09
N PRO A 94 -0.26 -7.39 -1.37
CA PRO A 94 0.25 -7.15 -0.04
C PRO A 94 1.53 -6.31 -0.10
N ARG A 95 1.88 -5.65 1.02
CA ARG A 95 3.11 -4.85 1.20
C ARG A 95 3.18 -3.65 0.26
N VAL A 96 2.10 -2.88 0.20
CA VAL A 96 2.01 -1.66 -0.60
C VAL A 96 2.18 -0.44 0.31
N VAL A 97 3.07 0.47 -0.09
CA VAL A 97 3.25 1.79 0.51
C VAL A 97 2.47 2.80 -0.35
N VAL A 98 1.45 3.42 0.23
CA VAL A 98 0.71 4.53 -0.38
C VAL A 98 1.24 5.84 0.18
N TYR A 99 1.70 6.72 -0.68
CA TYR A 99 2.32 7.98 -0.28
C TYR A 99 1.99 9.11 -1.25
N ASP A 100 2.31 10.32 -0.83
CA ASP A 100 2.09 11.52 -1.63
C ASP A 100 3.19 11.75 -2.69
N GLY A 101 2.84 11.55 -3.97
CA GLY A 101 3.75 11.62 -5.11
C GLY A 101 4.22 13.03 -5.51
N VAL A 102 3.59 14.10 -4.99
CA VAL A 102 4.01 15.49 -5.26
C VAL A 102 5.01 16.02 -4.23
N CYS A 103 5.20 15.33 -3.12
CA CYS A 103 6.10 15.77 -2.06
C CYS A 103 7.55 15.30 -2.29
N HIS A 104 8.50 16.24 -2.37
CA HIS A 104 9.91 15.92 -2.56
C HIS A 104 10.51 15.09 -1.42
N LEU A 105 10.07 15.30 -0.17
CA LEU A 105 10.52 14.50 0.96
C LEU A 105 10.08 13.03 0.81
N CYS A 106 8.79 12.83 0.53
CA CYS A 106 8.23 11.50 0.38
C CYS A 106 8.84 10.77 -0.82
N HIS A 107 8.98 11.44 -1.96
CA HIS A 107 9.63 10.88 -3.16
C HIS A 107 11.08 10.44 -2.89
N ARG A 108 11.88 11.29 -2.23
CA ARG A 108 13.26 10.91 -1.85
C ARG A 108 13.28 9.72 -0.90
N GLY A 109 12.37 9.67 0.06
CA GLY A 109 12.21 8.53 0.97
C GLY A 109 11.89 7.25 0.21
N VAL A 110 10.91 7.29 -0.70
CA VAL A 110 10.52 6.14 -1.53
C VAL A 110 11.66 5.68 -2.43
N ARG A 111 12.34 6.61 -3.11
CA ARG A 111 13.53 6.30 -3.92
C ARG A 111 14.60 5.58 -3.10
N TRP A 112 14.86 6.06 -1.87
CA TRP A 112 15.80 5.41 -0.95
C TRP A 112 15.34 4.00 -0.55
N VAL A 113 14.06 3.82 -0.22
CA VAL A 113 13.52 2.49 0.12
C VAL A 113 13.63 1.53 -1.07
N ILE A 114 13.33 1.99 -2.30
CA ILE A 114 13.44 1.16 -3.51
C ILE A 114 14.89 0.69 -3.71
N GLN A 115 15.86 1.57 -3.51
CA GLN A 115 17.29 1.24 -3.62
C GLN A 115 17.76 0.28 -2.52
N ALA A 116 17.22 0.42 -1.31
CA ALA A 116 17.58 -0.43 -0.18
C ALA A 116 16.89 -1.81 -0.22
N ASP A 117 15.67 -1.91 -0.77
CA ASP A 117 14.92 -3.15 -0.93
C ASP A 117 15.43 -3.99 -2.12
N LYS A 118 16.56 -4.66 -1.90
CA LYS A 118 17.21 -5.58 -2.85
C LYS A 118 16.33 -6.77 -3.25
N HIS A 119 15.37 -7.15 -2.39
CA HIS A 119 14.53 -8.33 -2.60
C HIS A 119 13.19 -7.99 -3.27
N ARG A 120 12.94 -6.72 -3.58
CA ARG A 120 11.72 -6.23 -4.24
C ARG A 120 10.43 -6.67 -3.54
N LYS A 121 10.46 -6.71 -2.20
CA LYS A 121 9.34 -7.16 -1.35
C LYS A 121 8.24 -6.12 -1.19
N ILE A 122 8.59 -4.85 -1.29
CA ILE A 122 7.67 -3.72 -1.05
C ILE A 122 7.27 -3.11 -2.38
N LYS A 123 5.98 -2.83 -2.54
CA LYS A 123 5.41 -2.13 -3.70
C LYS A 123 4.98 -0.73 -3.31
N PHE A 124 4.86 0.16 -4.27
CA PHE A 124 4.51 1.56 -4.03
C PHE A 124 3.29 1.96 -4.85
N CYS A 125 2.53 2.93 -4.36
CA CYS A 125 1.39 3.53 -5.04
C CYS A 125 1.35 5.02 -4.74
N CYS A 126 1.12 5.83 -5.77
CA CYS A 126 0.92 7.26 -5.58
C CYS A 126 -0.51 7.51 -5.10
N LEU A 127 -0.64 8.36 -4.09
CA LEU A 127 -1.95 8.75 -3.57
C LEU A 127 -2.82 9.43 -4.63
N GLN A 128 -2.23 10.06 -5.65
CA GLN A 128 -2.93 10.73 -6.74
C GLN A 128 -3.54 9.77 -7.77
N SER A 129 -3.11 8.51 -7.82
CA SER A 129 -3.62 7.50 -8.77
C SER A 129 -5.01 6.97 -8.35
N LYS A 130 -5.77 6.45 -9.32
CA LYS A 130 -7.04 5.75 -9.07
C LYS A 130 -6.79 4.39 -8.42
N ALA A 131 -5.64 3.78 -8.67
CA ALA A 131 -5.23 2.53 -8.04
C ALA A 131 -5.13 2.61 -6.51
N ALA A 132 -5.00 3.81 -5.92
CA ALA A 132 -4.96 4.01 -4.46
C ALA A 132 -6.35 3.87 -3.79
N GLU A 133 -7.43 4.16 -4.50
CA GLU A 133 -8.82 4.13 -3.98
C GLU A 133 -9.21 2.80 -3.32
N PRO A 134 -8.98 1.64 -3.96
CA PRO A 134 -9.35 0.37 -3.32
C PRO A 134 -8.51 0.08 -2.06
N TYR A 135 -7.27 0.56 -1.98
CA TYR A 135 -6.45 0.41 -0.77
C TYR A 135 -6.94 1.30 0.38
N LEU A 136 -7.35 2.53 0.08
CA LEU A 136 -7.97 3.44 1.04
C LEU A 136 -9.31 2.90 1.55
N GLY A 137 -10.14 2.42 0.64
CA GLY A 137 -11.44 1.81 0.97
C GLY A 137 -11.30 0.58 1.86
N LEU A 138 -10.29 -0.27 1.65
CA LEU A 138 -9.99 -1.39 2.55
C LEU A 138 -9.59 -0.96 3.96
N CYS A 139 -8.93 0.19 4.09
CA CYS A 139 -8.46 0.68 5.38
C CYS A 139 -9.51 1.55 6.09
N GLY A 140 -10.57 1.97 5.39
CA GLY A 140 -11.54 2.95 5.86
C GLY A 140 -10.91 4.33 6.09
N LEU A 141 -9.96 4.72 5.24
CA LEU A 141 -9.21 5.98 5.36
C LEU A 141 -9.50 6.90 4.17
N ASP A 142 -9.45 8.20 4.43
CA ASP A 142 -9.56 9.21 3.39
C ASP A 142 -8.18 9.61 2.83
N ARG A 143 -8.18 10.32 1.69
CA ARG A 143 -6.94 10.77 1.06
C ARG A 143 -6.18 11.75 1.96
N GLU A 144 -6.90 12.57 2.73
CA GLU A 144 -6.38 13.57 3.66
C GLU A 144 -5.56 12.95 4.79
N ASP A 145 -5.93 11.74 5.23
CA ASP A 145 -5.18 11.02 6.25
C ASP A 145 -3.82 10.56 5.72
N VAL A 146 -3.80 10.05 4.48
CA VAL A 146 -2.56 9.61 3.82
C VAL A 146 -1.66 10.79 3.44
N LEU A 147 -2.24 11.95 3.15
CA LEU A 147 -1.49 13.20 2.98
C LEU A 147 -0.78 13.63 4.25
N ARG A 148 -1.34 13.37 5.44
CA ARG A 148 -0.66 13.68 6.71
C ARG A 148 0.38 12.62 7.05
N ARG A 149 0.01 11.34 6.92
CA ARG A 149 0.85 10.20 7.28
C ARG A 149 0.77 9.16 6.18
N PHE A 150 1.88 8.84 5.53
CA PHE A 150 1.87 7.79 4.52
C PHE A 150 1.41 6.46 5.13
N LEU A 151 0.84 5.62 4.27
CA LEU A 151 0.19 4.38 4.65
C LEU A 151 1.04 3.19 4.18
N PHE A 152 1.19 2.19 5.03
CA PHE A 152 1.79 0.91 4.66
C PHE A 152 0.80 -0.21 4.94
N ILE A 153 0.51 -1.01 3.91
CA ILE A 153 -0.50 -2.07 3.94
C ILE A 153 0.23 -3.39 3.81
N GLU A 154 0.26 -4.18 4.88
CA GLU A 154 0.95 -5.47 4.88
C GLU A 154 0.09 -6.57 4.24
N GLY A 155 -1.23 -6.46 4.37
CA GLY A 155 -2.19 -7.43 3.85
C GLY A 155 -3.64 -7.01 4.13
N GLN A 156 -4.57 -7.97 4.04
CA GLN A 156 -6.00 -7.73 4.22
C GLN A 156 -6.28 -7.15 5.62
N GLY A 157 -6.69 -5.89 5.68
CA GLY A 157 -7.03 -5.18 6.93
C GLY A 157 -5.86 -4.84 7.86
N LEU A 158 -4.62 -5.25 7.54
CA LEU A 158 -3.44 -4.89 8.33
C LEU A 158 -2.73 -3.71 7.68
N TYR A 159 -2.92 -2.52 8.26
CA TYR A 159 -2.25 -1.32 7.82
C TYR A 159 -1.61 -0.56 8.99
N HIS A 160 -0.60 0.23 8.65
CA HIS A 160 0.14 1.08 9.57
C HIS A 160 0.29 2.47 8.95
N GLN A 161 0.33 3.50 9.80
CA GLN A 161 0.53 4.89 9.38
C GLN A 161 1.77 5.50 10.04
N GLY A 162 2.32 6.54 9.39
CA GLY A 162 3.31 7.43 9.99
C GLY A 162 4.60 6.73 10.42
N SER A 163 5.06 7.01 11.65
CA SER A 163 6.33 6.45 12.15
C SER A 163 6.30 4.92 12.25
N THR A 164 5.13 4.35 12.61
CA THR A 164 4.95 2.91 12.71
C THR A 164 5.02 2.26 11.34
N ALA A 165 4.41 2.88 10.31
CA ALA A 165 4.55 2.45 8.93
C ALA A 165 6.02 2.45 8.48
N ALA A 166 6.77 3.50 8.80
CA ALA A 166 8.19 3.59 8.47
C ALA A 166 8.98 2.44 9.08
N LEU A 167 8.86 2.24 10.40
CA LEU A 167 9.58 1.15 11.09
C LEU A 167 9.21 -0.23 10.53
N ARG A 168 7.94 -0.44 10.18
CA ARG A 168 7.47 -1.69 9.56
C ARG A 168 8.11 -1.90 8.21
N VAL A 169 8.11 -0.88 7.34
CA VAL A 169 8.81 -0.90 6.05
C VAL A 169 10.29 -1.26 6.26
N LEU A 170 10.98 -0.60 7.20
CA LEU A 170 12.39 -0.89 7.52
C LEU A 170 12.61 -2.34 7.94
N SER A 171 11.67 -2.96 8.66
CA SER A 171 11.81 -4.36 9.09
C SER A 171 11.87 -5.34 7.91
N TYR A 172 11.22 -5.03 6.78
CA TYR A 172 11.23 -5.82 5.55
C TYR A 172 12.50 -5.66 4.71
N LEU A 173 13.30 -4.61 4.96
CA LEU A 173 14.56 -4.36 4.26
C LEU A 173 15.66 -5.34 4.73
N PRO A 174 16.71 -5.57 3.92
CA PRO A 174 17.84 -6.40 4.36
C PRO A 174 18.62 -5.73 5.51
N LEU A 175 19.37 -6.54 6.27
CA LEU A 175 20.36 -6.01 7.21
C LEU A 175 21.39 -5.15 6.46
N PRO A 176 21.81 -3.99 7.02
CA PRO A 176 21.62 -3.53 8.40
C PRO A 176 20.33 -2.75 8.66
N TYR A 177 19.54 -2.41 7.64
CA TYR A 177 18.37 -1.52 7.80
C TYR A 177 17.26 -2.15 8.65
N SER A 178 17.06 -3.47 8.56
CA SER A 178 16.13 -4.18 9.44
C SER A 178 16.44 -3.97 10.93
N ALA A 179 17.72 -3.79 11.31
CA ALA A 179 18.10 -3.53 12.69
C ALA A 179 17.63 -2.16 13.20
N LEU A 180 17.40 -1.18 12.32
CA LEU A 180 16.82 0.11 12.71
C LEU A 180 15.36 -0.03 13.15
N SER A 181 14.68 -1.15 12.82
CA SER A 181 13.37 -1.46 13.37
C SER A 181 13.40 -1.62 14.90
N ILE A 182 14.57 -1.79 15.54
CA ILE A 182 14.73 -1.78 17.00
C ILE A 182 14.31 -0.43 17.60
N LEU A 183 14.34 0.67 16.83
CA LEU A 183 13.81 1.98 17.25
C LEU A 183 12.30 1.94 17.58
N SER A 184 11.60 0.83 17.28
CA SER A 184 10.27 0.54 17.81
C SER A 184 10.20 0.50 19.34
N ILE A 185 11.32 0.38 20.05
CA ILE A 185 11.41 0.52 21.51
C ILE A 185 11.08 1.95 21.98
N VAL A 186 11.24 2.94 21.11
CA VAL A 186 10.86 4.33 21.41
C VAL A 186 9.33 4.41 21.48
N PRO A 187 8.76 5.01 22.56
CA PRO A 187 7.32 5.07 22.74
C PRO A 187 6.64 5.79 21.57
N VAL A 188 5.52 5.21 21.12
CA VAL A 188 4.70 5.69 20.00
C VAL A 188 4.45 7.21 20.03
N PRO A 189 4.01 7.84 21.14
CA PRO A 189 3.70 9.26 21.14
C PRO A 189 4.92 10.14 20.84
N LEU A 190 6.12 9.75 21.28
CA LEU A 190 7.32 10.53 21.03
C LEU A 190 7.71 10.47 19.55
N ARG A 191 7.74 9.26 18.98
CA ARG A 191 8.10 9.09 17.56
C ARG A 191 7.05 9.67 16.62
N ASP A 192 5.76 9.58 16.96
CA ASP A 192 4.68 10.19 16.17
C ASP A 192 4.68 11.72 16.29
N ALA A 193 5.01 12.29 17.46
CA ALA A 193 5.15 13.73 17.60
C ALA A 193 6.28 14.29 16.71
N VAL A 194 7.44 13.63 16.69
CA VAL A 194 8.55 13.99 15.79
C VAL A 194 8.14 13.83 14.34
N TYR A 195 7.48 12.73 13.99
CA TYR A 195 6.97 12.50 12.64
C TYR A 195 6.00 13.60 12.20
N ASP A 196 5.02 13.92 13.05
CA ASP A 196 4.00 14.93 12.77
C ASP A 196 4.61 16.33 12.65
N PHE A 197 5.65 16.63 13.42
CA PHE A 197 6.39 17.88 13.29
C PHE A 197 7.07 18.00 11.91
N VAL A 198 7.74 16.93 11.45
CA VAL A 198 8.35 16.91 10.11
C VAL A 198 7.29 16.94 9.02
N ALA A 199 6.20 16.19 9.19
CA ALA A 199 5.11 16.13 8.22
C ALA A 199 4.43 17.49 8.02
N LYS A 200 4.33 18.31 9.07
CA LYS A 200 3.80 19.68 8.99
C LYS A 200 4.72 20.62 8.21
N HIS A 201 6.04 20.51 8.38
CA HIS A 201 7.02 21.38 7.73
C HIS A 201 7.56 20.85 6.39
N ARG A 202 7.09 19.67 5.93
CA ARG A 202 7.68 18.97 4.77
C ARG A 202 7.65 19.80 3.49
N TYR A 203 6.57 20.55 3.27
CA TYR A 203 6.42 21.38 2.08
C TYR A 203 7.24 22.66 2.16
N ASP A 204 7.36 23.25 3.35
CA ASP A 204 8.13 24.49 3.55
C ASP A 204 9.64 24.22 3.42
N TRP A 205 10.10 23.07 3.92
CA TRP A 205 11.54 22.73 3.93
C TRP A 205 12.01 22.08 2.64
N PHE A 206 11.18 21.26 1.99
CA PHE A 206 11.59 20.47 0.84
C PHE A 206 10.83 20.80 -0.45
N GLY A 207 9.77 21.60 -0.36
CA GLY A 207 8.93 21.95 -1.48
C GLY A 207 7.88 20.89 -1.83
N LYS A 208 7.07 21.25 -2.82
CA LYS A 208 6.14 20.38 -3.53
C LYS A 208 6.34 20.58 -5.03
N ALA A 209 6.12 19.53 -5.81
CA ALA A 209 6.07 19.60 -7.26
C ALA A 209 4.62 19.80 -7.74
N ASP A 210 4.45 20.34 -8.95
CA ASP A 210 3.12 20.49 -9.57
C ASP A 210 2.61 19.17 -10.14
N HIS A 211 3.52 18.26 -10.49
CA HIS A 211 3.22 16.93 -11.03
C HIS A 211 3.88 15.83 -10.19
N CYS A 212 3.40 14.59 -10.36
CA CYS A 212 3.94 13.44 -9.65
C CYS A 212 5.43 13.21 -10.02
N LEU A 213 6.30 13.17 -9.01
CA LEU A 213 7.75 13.07 -9.20
C LEU A 213 8.21 11.71 -9.75
N VAL A 214 7.35 10.68 -9.64
CA VAL A 214 7.64 9.33 -10.09
C VAL A 214 7.83 9.25 -11.61
N LEU A 215 7.16 10.13 -12.37
CA LEU A 215 7.29 10.22 -13.84
C LEU A 215 8.73 10.49 -14.30
N GLN A 216 9.55 11.12 -13.45
CA GLN A 216 10.93 11.48 -13.79
C GLN A 216 11.88 10.27 -13.75
N ASP A 217 11.54 9.22 -13.00
CA ASP A 217 12.40 8.05 -12.80
C ASP A 217 11.72 6.78 -13.38
N THR A 218 11.83 6.58 -14.69
CA THR A 218 11.20 5.45 -15.38
C THR A 218 11.66 4.08 -14.85
N GLU A 219 12.89 3.96 -14.35
CA GLU A 219 13.40 2.73 -13.74
C GLU A 219 12.69 2.36 -12.42
N LEU A 220 12.13 3.34 -11.70
CA LEU A 220 11.42 3.09 -10.44
C LEU A 220 10.00 2.60 -10.68
N LEU A 221 9.41 2.91 -11.84
CA LEU A 221 8.01 2.59 -12.19
C LEU A 221 7.68 1.09 -12.09
N ASP A 222 8.65 0.19 -12.32
CA ASP A 222 8.44 -1.26 -12.17
C ASP A 222 8.10 -1.69 -10.73
N ARG A 223 8.34 -0.82 -9.75
CA ARG A 223 8.02 -1.03 -8.32
C ARG A 223 6.64 -0.49 -7.95
N PHE A 224 6.01 0.27 -8.85
CA PHE A 224 4.72 0.90 -8.66
C PHE A 224 3.60 0.01 -9.20
N ILE A 225 2.49 -0.06 -8.47
CA ILE A 225 1.30 -0.83 -8.90
C ILE A 225 0.44 -0.05 -9.89
N ASP A 226 0.58 1.27 -9.89
CA ASP A 226 -0.11 2.27 -10.69
C ASP A 226 0.69 2.67 -11.94
N ARG A 227 1.71 1.89 -12.31
CA ARG A 227 2.58 2.14 -13.46
C ARG A 227 1.79 2.48 -14.73
N ASP A 228 0.76 1.71 -15.04
CA ASP A 228 0.01 1.85 -16.30
C ASP A 228 -0.79 3.16 -16.33
N GLU A 229 -1.28 3.62 -15.17
CA GLU A 229 -1.98 4.91 -15.06
C GLU A 229 -1.02 6.08 -15.15
N ILE A 230 0.12 5.98 -14.44
CA ILE A 230 1.16 7.00 -14.43
C ILE A 230 1.78 7.15 -15.84
N ALA A 231 2.09 6.04 -16.51
CA ALA A 231 2.66 6.08 -17.87
C ALA A 231 1.65 6.56 -18.92
N GLY A 232 0.35 6.40 -18.67
CA GLY A 232 -0.72 6.82 -19.56
C GLY A 232 -1.10 8.30 -19.45
N SER A 233 -0.71 9.01 -18.39
CA SER A 233 -1.04 10.43 -18.21
C SER A 233 -0.19 11.41 -19.03
N ASP A 234 0.83 10.91 -19.74
CA ASP A 234 1.72 11.68 -20.61
C ASP A 234 1.31 11.66 -22.10
N LEU A 235 0.21 10.95 -22.46
CA LEU A 235 -0.35 10.82 -23.81
C LEU A 235 -1.66 11.61 -23.96
#